data_AF-A0A0A9GEY1-F1
#
_entry.id   AF-A0A0A9GEY1-F1
#
_cell.length_a   1.000
_cell.length_b   1.000
_cell.length_c   1.000
_cell.angle_alpha   90.00
_cell.angle_beta   90.00
_cell.angle_gamma   90.00
#
_symmetry.space_group_name_H-M   'P 1'
#
loop_
_entity.id
_entity.type
_entity.pdbx_description
1 polymer ?
#
loop_
_entity_poly.entity_id
_entity_poly.type
_entity_poly.pdbx_seq_one_letter_code
_entity_poly.pdbx_strand_id
1 'polypeptide(L)' 'MERVNVIKGILKNYVFMAVLTSTVIFQLIMVQFLGEFANTTPLTKLQWLASVLLGLAGMPIAAAVKLIPVGSS' A
#
# COMPACT_ATOMS: atom_id res chain seq x y z
N MET A 1 -21.16 14.56 0.28
CA MET A 1 -19.96 14.43 1.14
C MET A 1 -19.20 13.19 0.69
N GLU A 2 -18.16 13.37 -0.14
CA GLU A 2 -17.29 12.24 -0.49
C GLU A 2 -16.62 11.68 0.77
N ARG A 3 -16.70 10.36 0.93
CA ARG A 3 -16.21 9.66 2.11
C ARG A 3 -14.68 9.58 1.98
N VAL A 4 -13.95 10.53 2.57
CA VAL A 4 -12.47 10.53 2.66
C VAL A 4 -11.95 9.32 3.47
N ASN A 5 -12.83 8.62 4.18
CA ASN A 5 -12.48 7.56 5.12
C ASN A 5 -12.33 6.20 4.41
N VAL A 6 -11.23 6.04 3.65
CA VAL A 6 -10.89 4.80 2.91
C VAL A 6 -10.61 3.59 3.80
N ILE A 7 -10.34 3.83 5.09
CA ILE A 7 -10.08 2.78 6.09
C ILE A 7 -11.40 2.18 6.61
N LYS A 8 -12.49 2.96 6.55
CA LYS A 8 -13.78 2.55 7.12
C LYS A 8 -14.42 1.45 6.28
N GLY A 9 -14.39 0.22 6.80
CA GLY A 9 -15.04 -0.95 6.19
C GLY A 9 -14.07 -1.90 5.48
N ILE A 10 -12.80 -1.53 5.31
CA ILE A 10 -11.80 -2.40 4.70
C ILE A 10 -11.57 -3.68 5.52
N LEU A 11 -11.52 -3.52 6.85
CA LEU A 11 -11.35 -4.61 7.82
C LEU A 11 -12.60 -5.51 7.93
N LYS A 12 -13.76 -5.07 7.43
CA LYS A 12 -14.98 -5.90 7.42
C LYS A 12 -15.03 -6.87 6.25
N ASN A 13 -14.22 -6.67 5.21
CA ASN A 13 -14.17 -7.56 4.06
C ASN A 13 -13.05 -8.58 4.22
N TYR A 14 -13.42 -9.79 4.66
CA TYR A 14 -12.49 -10.89 4.89
C TYR A 14 -11.71 -11.30 3.64
N VAL A 15 -12.37 -11.32 2.47
CA VAL A 15 -11.71 -11.69 1.20
C VAL A 15 -10.66 -10.65 0.83
N PHE A 16 -11.01 -9.36 0.96
CA PHE A 16 -10.07 -8.28 0.71
C PHE A 16 -8.85 -8.34 1.65
N MET A 17 -9.09 -8.54 2.94
CA MET A 17 -8.01 -8.67 3.92
C MET A 17 -7.13 -9.90 3.68
N ALA A 18 -7.72 -11.03 3.25
CA ALA A 18 -6.97 -12.24 2.94
C ALA A 18 -6.01 -12.03 1.76
N VAL A 19 -6.51 -11.42 0.66
CA VAL A 19 -5.69 -11.11 -0.52
C VAL A 19 -4.60 -10.08 -0.20
N LEU A 20 -4.95 -9.05 0.57
CA LEU A 20 -3.99 -8.01 0.96
C LEU A 20 -2.89 -8.57 1.88
N THR A 21 -3.26 -9.46 2.81
CA THR A 21 -2.29 -10.09 3.71
C THR A 21 -1.39 -11.05 2.94
N SER A 22 -1.94 -11.87 2.03
CA SER A 22 -1.15 -12.80 1.23
C SER A 22 -0.16 -12.06 0.32
N THR A 23 -0.56 -10.97 -0.31
CA THR A 23 0.33 -10.15 -1.14
C THR A 23 1.49 -9.56 -0.36
N VAL A 24 1.27 -9.01 0.84
CA VAL A 24 2.35 -8.50 1.70
C VAL A 24 3.32 -9.62 2.10
N ILE A 25 2.81 -10.80 2.45
CA ILE A 25 3.65 -11.97 2.79
C ILE A 25 4.52 -12.37 1.61
N PHE A 26 3.93 -12.52 0.43
CA PHE A 26 4.69 -12.88 -0.77
C PHE A 26 5.71 -11.81 -1.14
N GLN A 27 5.39 -10.52 -0.99
CA GLN A 27 6.35 -9.44 -1.20
C GLN A 27 7.55 -9.54 -0.25
N LEU A 28 7.32 -9.84 1.03
CA LEU A 28 8.39 -10.06 2.00
C LEU A 28 9.26 -11.26 1.60
N ILE A 29 8.63 -12.37 1.20
CA ILE A 29 9.35 -13.58 0.79
C ILE A 29 10.20 -13.31 -0.45
N MET A 30 9.61 -12.66 -1.47
CA MET A 30 10.30 -12.35 -2.72
C MET A 30 11.52 -11.45 -2.47
N VAL A 31 11.32 -10.32 -1.79
CA VAL A 31 12.39 -9.33 -1.57
C VAL A 31 13.50 -9.86 -0.68
N GLN A 32 13.18 -10.69 0.31
CA GLN A 32 14.16 -11.12 1.30
C GLN A 32 14.89 -12.41 0.90
N PHE A 33 14.25 -13.32 0.15
CA PHE A 33 14.76 -14.68 -0.09
C PHE A 33 14.97 -15.06 -1.56
N LEU A 34 14.22 -14.48 -2.51
CA LEU A 34 14.36 -14.89 -3.92
C LEU A 34 15.63 -14.34 -4.57
N GLY A 35 16.19 -13.24 -4.06
CA GLY A 35 17.53 -12.77 -4.46
C GLY A 35 17.71 -12.72 -5.98
N GLU A 36 18.72 -13.43 -6.49
CA GLU A 36 19.02 -13.55 -7.93
C GLU A 36 17.86 -14.11 -8.77
N PHE A 37 17.02 -15.00 -8.24
CA PHE A 37 15.90 -15.58 -8.99
C PHE A 37 14.86 -14.52 -9.37
N ALA A 38 14.62 -13.55 -8.49
CA ALA A 38 13.74 -12.41 -8.76
C ALA A 38 14.51 -11.13 -9.12
N ASN A 39 15.84 -11.20 -9.24
CA ASN A 39 16.74 -10.05 -9.40
C ASN A 39 16.46 -8.94 -8.35
N THR A 40 16.27 -9.36 -7.10
CA THR A 40 16.00 -8.48 -5.95
C THR A 40 17.18 -8.47 -4.98
N THR A 41 17.40 -7.35 -4.31
CA THR A 41 18.36 -7.26 -3.20
C THR A 41 17.60 -7.20 -1.87
N PRO A 42 18.06 -7.93 -0.84
CA PRO A 42 17.42 -7.91 0.46
C PRO A 42 17.48 -6.51 1.07
N LEU A 43 16.30 -5.94 1.34
CA LEU A 43 16.20 -4.63 1.98
C LEU A 43 16.57 -4.70 3.47
N THR A 44 17.28 -3.68 3.94
CA THR A 44 17.51 -3.47 5.37
C THR A 44 16.22 -3.02 6.07
N LYS A 45 16.15 -3.18 7.40
CA LYS A 45 14.97 -2.74 8.20
C LYS A 45 14.63 -1.25 8.01
N LEU A 46 15.65 -0.41 7.83
CA LEU A 46 15.47 1.03 7.60
C LEU A 46 14.88 1.30 6.20
N GLN A 47 15.34 0.59 5.18
CA GLN A 47 14.79 0.70 3.82
C GLN A 47 13.37 0.18 3.74
N TRP A 48 13.04 -0.90 4.46
CA TRP A 48 11.66 -1.37 4.61
C TRP A 48 10.75 -0.28 5.19
N LEU A 49 11.19 0.36 6.28
CA LEU A 49 10.45 1.44 6.90
C LEU A 49 10.29 2.63 5.94
N ALA A 50 11.36 3.02 5.22
CA ALA A 50 11.29 4.08 4.22
C ALA A 50 10.29 3.76 3.09
N SER A 51 10.29 2.52 2.57
CA SER A 51 9.33 2.08 1.54
C SER A 51 7.88 2.15 2.03
N VAL A 52 7.62 1.73 3.28
CA VAL A 52 6.28 1.83 3.88
C VAL A 52 5.88 3.29 4.07
N LEU A 53 6.77 4.16 4.53
CA LEU A 53 6.51 5.60 4.66
C LEU A 53 6.18 6.24 3.31
N LEU A 54 6.89 5.88 2.24
CA LEU A 54 6.60 6.35 0.89
C LEU A 54 5.21 5.89 0.42
N GLY A 55 4.84 4.64 0.69
CA GLY A 55 3.50 4.13 0.42
C GLY A 55 2.40 4.87 1.21
N LEU A 56 2.65 5.16 2.49
CA LEU A 56 1.75 5.93 3.34
C LEU A 56 1.60 7.37 2.86
N ALA A 57 2.68 8.00 2.37
CA ALA A 57 2.64 9.34 1.79
C ALA A 57 1.72 9.43 0.55
N GLY A 58 1.45 8.31 -0.13
CA GLY A 58 0.43 8.22 -1.18
C GLY A 58 -1.00 8.52 -0.70
N MET A 59 -1.33 8.24 0.57
CA MET A 59 -2.67 8.52 1.10
C MET A 59 -2.98 10.02 1.26
N PRO A 60 -2.09 10.86 1.87
CA PRO A 60 -2.23 12.31 1.85
C PRO A 60 -2.36 12.89 0.45
N ILE A 61 -1.54 12.40 -0.50
CA ILE A 61 -1.57 12.87 -1.89
C ILE A 61 -2.92 12.53 -2.54
N ALA A 62 -3.42 11.31 -2.36
CA ALA A 62 -4.72 10.89 -2.88
C ALA A 62 -5.88 11.69 -2.24
N ALA A 63 -5.79 12.01 -0.95
CA ALA A 63 -6.76 12.86 -0.28
C ALA A 63 -6.73 14.29 -0.83
N ALA A 64 -5.54 14.86 -1.07
CA ALA A 64 -5.37 16.17 -1.68
C ALA A 64 -5.94 16.24 -3.10
N VAL A 65 -5.70 15.21 -3.93
CA VAL A 65 -6.26 15.12 -5.29
C VAL A 65 -7.79 15.06 -5.26
N LYS A 66 -8.38 14.31 -4.32
CA LYS A 66 -9.85 14.24 -4.15
C LYS A 66 -10.48 15.56 -3.67
N LEU A 67 -9.69 16.50 -3.14
CA LEU A 67 -10.17 17.82 -2.76
C LEU A 67 -10.21 18.79 -3.94
N ILE A 68 -9.65 18.42 -5.10
CA ILE A 68 -9.74 19.22 -6.32
C ILE A 68 -11.12 18.99 -6.93
N PRO A 69 -12.01 20.00 -6.96
CA PRO A 69 -13.31 19.88 -7.60
C PRO A 69 -13.09 19.71 -9.10
N VAL A 70 -13.40 18.52 -9.63
CA VAL A 70 -13.71 18.39 -11.05
C VAL A 70 -14.97 19.22 -11.27
N GLY A 71 -14.84 20.31 -12.01
CA GLY A 71 -15.99 21.09 -12.46
C GLY A 71 -16.97 20.16 -13.15
N SER A 72 -18.10 19.92 -12.51
CA SER A 72 -19.26 19.28 -13.12
C SER A 72 -19.88 20.29 -14.07
N SER A 73 -19.69 20.09 -15.38
CA SER A 73 -20.72 20.44 -16.36
C SER A 73 -21.65 19.25 -16.54
#